data_AF-A0A9W5Q6C7-F1
#
_entry.id   AF-A0A9W5Q6C7-F1
#
_cell.length_a   1.000
_cell.length_b   1.000
_cell.length_c   1.000
_cell.angle_alpha   90.00
_cell.angle_beta   90.00
_cell.angle_gamma   90.00
#
_symmetry.space_group_name_H-M   'P 1'
#
loop_
_entity.id
_entity.type
_entity.pdbx_description
1 polymer ?
#
loop_
_entity_poly.entity_id
_entity_poly.type
_entity_poly.pdbx_seq_one_letter_code
_entity_poly.pdbx_strand_id
1 'polypeptide(L)' 'MKKIILIGSGGSGKSTLARQLGNKLNIKVHHLDALFWKPNWEGVPREEQIAVQNNLLYLVF' A
#
# COMPACT_ATOMS: atom_id res chain seq x y z
N MET A 1 -10.76 -3.19 12.82
CA MET A 1 -11.08 -3.19 11.37
C MET A 1 -10.41 -4.38 10.70
N LYS A 2 -10.88 -4.84 9.54
CA LYS A 2 -10.17 -5.85 8.73
C LYS A 2 -9.41 -5.15 7.60
N LYS A 3 -8.13 -5.49 7.44
CA LYS A 3 -7.25 -4.96 6.38
C LYS A 3 -6.72 -6.14 5.56
N ILE A 4 -6.45 -5.91 4.28
CA ILE A 4 -5.93 -6.93 3.36
C ILE A 4 -4.59 -6.44 2.83
N ILE A 5 -3.54 -7.22 3.02
CA ILE A 5 -2.21 -6.95 2.48
C ILE A 5 -1.94 -7.97 1.38
N LEU A 6 -1.56 -7.50 0.20
CA LEU A 6 -1.19 -8.34 -0.94
C LEU A 6 0.32 -8.34 -1.11
N ILE A 7 0.96 -9.49 -0.88
CA ILE A 7 2.42 -9.69 -0.97
C ILE A 7 2.71 -10.70 -2.08
N GLY A 8 3.83 -10.52 -2.80
CA GLY A 8 4.24 -11.39 -3.89
C GLY A 8 5.30 -10.75 -4.79
N SER A 9 5.97 -11.56 -5.60
CA SER A 9 7.05 -11.14 -6.51
C SER A 9 6.60 -10.12 -7.56
N GLY A 10 7.55 -9.39 -8.15
CA GLY A 10 7.29 -8.53 -9.31
C GLY A 10 6.62 -9.32 -10.43
N GLY A 11 5.64 -8.73 -11.13
CA GLY A 11 4.90 -9.40 -12.21
C GLY A 11 3.83 -10.42 -11.77
N SER A 12 3.69 -10.74 -10.48
CA SER A 12 2.73 -11.76 -10.00
C SER A 12 1.24 -11.37 -10.07
N GLY A 13 0.90 -10.19 -10.61
CA GLY A 13 -0.49 -9.76 -10.78
C GLY A 13 -1.14 -9.07 -9.57
N LYS A 14 -0.39 -8.75 -8.50
CA LYS A 14 -0.92 -8.06 -7.30
C LYS A 14 -1.74 -6.81 -7.60
N SER A 15 -1.25 -5.92 -8.47
CA SER A 15 -1.96 -4.68 -8.80
C SER A 15 -3.29 -4.95 -9.52
N THR A 16 -3.35 -6.02 -10.32
CA THR A 16 -4.59 -6.46 -10.98
C THR A 16 -5.59 -7.00 -9.96
N LEU A 17 -5.13 -7.90 -9.08
CA LEU A 17 -5.98 -8.45 -8.02
C LEU A 17 -6.46 -7.36 -7.05
N ALA A 18 -5.59 -6.43 -6.66
CA ALA A 18 -5.92 -5.32 -5.78
C ALA A 18 -7.07 -4.46 -6.34
N ARG A 19 -7.00 -4.10 -7.63
CA ARG A 19 -8.05 -3.34 -8.32
C ARG A 19 -9.37 -4.10 -8.40
N GLN A 20 -9.32 -5.38 -8.78
CA GLN A 20 -10.52 -6.22 -8.86
C GLN A 20 -11.19 -6.38 -7.49
N LEU A 21 -10.39 -6.63 -6.45
CA LEU A 21 -10.88 -6.78 -5.08
C LEU A 21 -11.42 -5.46 -4.52
N GLY A 22 -10.73 -4.36 -4.79
CA GLY A 22 -11.16 -3.00 -4.43
C GLY A 22 -12.53 -2.67 -5.01
N ASN A 23 -12.72 -2.91 -6.31
CA ASN A 23 -14.00 -2.69 -6.99
C ASN A 23 -15.10 -3.60 -6.45
N LYS A 24 -14.81 -4.90 -6.22
CA LYS A 24 -15.79 -5.88 -5.77
C LYS A 24 -16.24 -5.66 -4.32
N LEU A 25 -15.33 -5.22 -3.45
CA LEU A 25 -15.62 -4.95 -2.03
C LEU A 25 -15.96 -3.48 -1.76
N ASN A 26 -15.91 -2.61 -2.77
CA ASN A 26 -16.04 -1.17 -2.66
C ASN A 26 -15.09 -0.56 -1.60
N ILE A 27 -13.82 -0.94 -1.65
CA ILE A 27 -12.77 -0.47 -0.72
C ILE A 27 -11.67 0.29 -1.46
N LYS A 28 -11.10 1.29 -0.78
CA LYS A 28 -9.95 2.05 -1.28
C LYS A 28 -8.71 1.15 -1.35
N VAL A 29 -8.05 1.14 -2.52
CA VAL A 29 -6.78 0.45 -2.74
C VAL A 29 -5.63 1.44 -2.59
N HIS A 30 -4.60 1.04 -1.84
CA HIS A 30 -3.37 1.80 -1.66
C HIS A 30 -2.19 1.00 -2.23
N HIS A 31 -1.38 1.64 -3.09
CA HIS A 31 -0.15 1.06 -3.60
C HIS A 31 1.02 1.60 -2.79
N LEU A 32 1.63 0.75 -1.94
CA LEU A 32 2.72 1.17 -1.04
C LEU A 32 3.94 1.71 -1.79
N ASP A 33 4.26 1.15 -2.95
CA ASP A 33 5.39 1.60 -3.77
C ASP A 33 5.22 3.09 -4.16
N ALA A 34 4.01 3.51 -4.51
CA ALA A 34 3.75 4.92 -4.85
C ALA A 34 3.89 5.87 -3.64
N LEU A 35 3.92 5.33 -2.41
CA LEU A 35 4.07 6.10 -1.18
C LEU A 35 5.52 6.08 -0.65
N PHE A 36 6.32 5.08 -1.01
CA PHE A 36 7.68 4.92 -0.51
C PHE A 36 8.76 5.43 -1.46
N TRP A 37 8.42 5.66 -2.72
CA TRP A 37 9.36 6.11 -3.74
C TRP A 37 9.01 7.52 -4.22
N LYS A 38 9.95 8.45 -4.05
CA LYS A 38 9.92 9.81 -4.59
C LYS A 38 10.40 9.80 -6.05
N PRO A 39 10.27 10.93 -6.79
CA PRO A 39 10.92 11.07 -8.11
C PRO A 39 12.38 10.64 -8.06
N ASN A 40 12.87 10.10 -9.18
CA ASN A 40 14.22 9.54 -9.30
C ASN A 40 14.49 8.27 -8.47
N TRP A 41 13.45 7.55 -8.06
CA TRP A 41 13.57 6.31 -7.27
C TRP A 41 14.27 6.52 -5.93
N GLU A 42 14.08 7.70 -5.35
CA GLU A 42 14.59 7.99 -4.02
C GLU A 42 13.62 7.44 -2.97
N GLY A 43 14.09 6.50 -2.14
CA GLY A 43 13.28 5.92 -1.06
C GLY A 43 13.03 6.94 0.06
N VAL A 44 11.82 6.95 0.59
CA VAL A 44 11.51 7.73 1.81
C VAL A 44 12.21 7.11 3.02
N PRO A 45 12.62 7.92 4.04
CA PRO A 45 13.23 7.41 5.27
C PRO A 45 12.37 6.35 5.96
N ARG A 46 13.02 5.47 6.73
CA ARG A 46 12.35 4.35 7.41
C ARG A 46 11.21 4.82 8.32
N GLU A 47 11.42 5.94 8.99
CA GLU A 47 10.46 6.58 9.88
C GLU A 47 9.21 7.04 9.12
N GLU A 48 9.39 7.57 7.92
CA GLU A 48 8.29 7.97 7.03
C GLU A 48 7.52 6.73 6.53
N GLN A 49 8.22 5.64 6.17
CA GLN A 49 7.56 4.37 5.81
C GLN A 49 6.70 3.83 6.95
N ILE A 50 7.20 3.87 8.18
CA ILE A 50 6.47 3.44 9.38
C ILE A 50 5.25 4.34 9.61
N ALA A 51 5.42 5.65 9.53
CA ALA A 51 4.33 6.61 9.70
C ALA A 51 3.22 6.42 8.66
N VAL A 52 3.58 6.22 7.38
CA VAL A 52 2.62 5.94 6.30
C VAL A 52 1.88 4.62 6.56
N GLN A 53 2.60 3.55 6.90
CA GLN A 53 1.99 2.26 7.22
C GLN A 53 1.04 2.38 8.41
N ASN A 54 1.43 3.07 9.47
CA ASN A 54 0.57 3.31 10.63
C ASN A 54 -0.69 4.07 10.24
N ASN A 55 -0.59 5.15 9.46
CA ASN A 55 -1.77 5.89 8.96
C ASN A 55 -2.72 5.02 8.14
N LEU A 56 -2.19 4.11 7.33
CA LEU A 56 -3.01 3.17 6.55
C LEU A 56 -3.65 2.08 7.42
N LEU A 57 -2.96 1.71 8.50
CA LEU A 57 -3.38 0.66 9.41
C LEU A 57 -4.41 1.22 10.41
N TYR A 58 -4.10 2.26 11.19
CA TYR A 58 -4.97 2.81 12.22
C TYR A 58 -4.61 4.26 12.59
N LEU A 59 -5.64 5.05 12.94
CA LEU A 59 -5.53 6.24 13.78
C LEU A 59 -4.62 5.90 14.98
N VAL A 60 -3.52 6.61 15.15
CA VAL A 60 -2.71 6.58 16.36
C VAL A 60 -2.88 7.95 16.98
N PHE A 61 -3.48 8.03 18.17
CA PHE A 61 -3.35 9.21 19.02
C PHE A 61 -1.92 9.28 19.55
#